data_AF-A0AAC9ZBY9-F1
#
_entry.id   AF-A0AAC9ZBY9-F1
#
_cell.length_a   1.000
_cell.length_b   1.000
_cell.length_c   1.000
_cell.angle_alpha   90.00
_cell.angle_beta   90.00
_cell.angle_gamma   90.00
#
_symmetry.space_group_name_H-M   'P 1'
#
loop_
_entity.id
_entity.type
_entity.pdbx_description
1 polymer ?
#
loop_
_entity_poly.entity_id
_entity_poly.type
_entity_poly.pdbx_seq_one_letter_code
_entity_poly.pdbx_strand_id
1 'polypeptide(L)'
;MIRLALVAALLATPVYAAEKKEKSCKYQGQVMAAVQQARLDRVKQAEVSQTILDSDPSWPDQYSKAIPQLTAHVYSLRKRDLRNTDLGALMEQQCLENWDQIQKMKKQLQSN
;
A
#
# COMPACT_ATOMS: atom_id res chain seq x y z
N MET A 1 46.18 -28.62 11.64
CA MET A 1 44.91 -29.03 10.99
C MET A 1 43.76 -28.52 11.84
N ILE A 2 43.25 -27.32 11.53
CA ILE A 2 42.23 -26.64 12.37
C ILE A 2 40.86 -26.84 11.75
N ARG A 3 39.93 -27.17 12.65
CA ARG A 3 38.61 -27.75 12.47
C ARG A 3 37.68 -26.86 11.64
N LEU A 4 36.93 -27.50 10.75
CA LEU A 4 35.76 -26.96 10.05
C LEU A 4 34.71 -26.53 11.09
N ALA A 5 34.65 -25.24 11.39
CA ALA A 5 33.51 -24.64 12.08
C ALA A 5 32.38 -24.43 11.07
N LEU A 6 31.48 -25.40 10.99
CA LEU A 6 30.23 -25.31 10.25
C LEU A 6 29.30 -24.37 11.04
N VAL A 7 29.34 -23.08 10.71
CA VAL A 7 28.44 -22.08 11.30
C VAL A 7 27.04 -22.37 10.78
N ALA A 8 26.16 -22.75 11.70
CA ALA A 8 24.75 -22.99 11.45
C ALA A 8 24.10 -21.73 10.86
N ALA A 9 23.56 -21.86 9.65
CA ALA A 9 22.81 -20.81 8.99
C ALA A 9 21.50 -20.53 9.76
N LEU A 10 21.37 -19.33 10.30
CA LEU A 10 20.10 -18.77 10.78
C LEU A 10 19.19 -18.48 9.57
N LEU A 11 18.52 -19.51 9.06
CA LEU A 11 17.48 -19.39 8.04
C LEU A 11 16.11 -19.11 8.71
N ALA A 12 15.91 -17.88 9.21
CA ALA A 12 14.61 -17.48 9.80
C ALA A 12 14.12 -16.09 9.33
N THR A 13 14.65 -15.55 8.23
CA THR A 13 14.32 -14.20 7.75
C THR A 13 13.23 -14.08 6.65
N PRO A 14 12.85 -15.11 5.85
CA PRO A 14 11.95 -14.86 4.72
C PRO A 14 10.48 -14.68 5.15
N VAL A 15 10.01 -15.39 6.18
CA VAL A 15 8.60 -15.33 6.60
C VAL A 15 8.23 -13.96 7.15
N TYR A 16 9.11 -13.34 7.94
CA TYR A 16 8.86 -12.02 8.51
C TYR A 16 8.89 -10.88 7.46
N ALA A 17 9.74 -11.01 6.44
CA ALA A 17 9.76 -10.08 5.31
C ALA A 17 8.51 -10.24 4.42
N ALA A 18 8.04 -11.48 4.23
CA ALA A 18 6.81 -11.78 3.51
C ALA A 18 5.57 -11.21 4.23
N GLU A 19 5.43 -11.42 5.55
CA GLU A 19 4.33 -10.81 6.33
C GLU A 19 4.35 -9.28 6.25
N LYS A 20 5.55 -8.67 6.27
CA LYS A 20 5.69 -7.21 6.11
C LYS A 20 5.26 -6.74 4.73
N LYS A 21 5.63 -7.49 3.68
CA LYS A 21 5.20 -7.23 2.30
C LYS A 21 3.68 -7.30 2.19
N GLU A 22 3.09 -8.42 2.61
CA GLU A 22 1.65 -8.67 2.51
C GLU A 22 0.84 -7.61 3.27
N LYS A 23 1.19 -7.34 4.54
CA LYS A 23 0.51 -6.30 5.33
C LYS A 23 0.67 -4.91 4.70
N SER A 24 1.86 -4.58 4.18
CA SER A 24 2.10 -3.28 3.54
C SER A 24 1.30 -3.09 2.26
N CYS A 25 1.17 -4.14 1.45
CA CYS A 25 0.38 -4.08 0.22
C CYS A 25 -1.12 -4.04 0.52
N LYS A 26 -1.56 -4.81 1.53
CA LYS A 26 -2.94 -4.75 2.03
C LYS A 26 -3.32 -3.35 2.51
N TYR A 27 -2.47 -2.68 3.30
CA TYR A 27 -2.76 -1.31 3.73
C TYR A 27 -2.84 -0.32 2.56
N GLN A 28 -1.98 -0.45 1.55
CA GLN A 28 -2.07 0.39 0.34
C GLN A 28 -3.37 0.15 -0.42
N GLY A 29 -3.79 -1.12 -0.55
CA GLY A 29 -5.08 -1.48 -1.13
C GLY A 29 -6.25 -0.90 -0.35
N GLN A 30 -6.24 -0.98 0.99
CA GLN A 30 -7.27 -0.40 1.85
C GLN A 30 -7.40 1.11 1.71
N VAL A 31 -6.28 1.85 1.64
CA VAL A 31 -6.32 3.30 1.41
C VAL A 31 -6.95 3.62 0.06
N MET A 32 -6.55 2.92 -1.00
CA MET A 32 -7.14 3.10 -2.34
C MET A 32 -8.64 2.80 -2.34
N ALA A 33 -9.06 1.69 -1.70
CA ALA A 33 -10.46 1.31 -1.58
C ALA A 33 -11.26 2.39 -0.83
N ALA A 34 -10.73 2.96 0.25
CA ALA A 34 -11.39 4.02 1.00
C ALA A 34 -11.60 5.29 0.16
N VAL A 35 -10.60 5.70 -0.63
CA VAL A 35 -10.71 6.83 -1.55
C VAL A 35 -11.72 6.56 -2.65
N GLN A 36 -11.69 5.36 -3.23
CA GLN A 36 -12.67 4.90 -4.21
C GLN A 36 -14.09 4.96 -3.65
N GLN A 37 -14.29 4.46 -2.43
CA GLN A 37 -15.58 4.44 -1.76
C GLN A 37 -16.08 5.86 -1.49
N ALA A 38 -15.24 6.76 -0.97
CA ALA A 38 -15.59 8.17 -0.78
C ALA A 38 -16.09 8.84 -2.08
N ARG A 39 -15.45 8.52 -3.23
CA ARG A 39 -15.89 9.02 -4.55
C ARG A 39 -17.24 8.43 -4.97
N LEU A 40 -17.47 7.14 -4.71
CA LEU A 40 -18.75 6.49 -4.99
C LEU A 40 -19.88 7.08 -4.14
N ASP A 41 -19.59 7.38 -2.88
CA ASP A 41 -20.48 8.00 -1.89
C ASP A 41 -20.69 9.50 -2.06
N ARG A 42 -20.03 10.10 -3.06
CA ARG A 42 -20.17 11.52 -3.43
C ARG A 42 -19.61 12.49 -2.38
N VAL A 43 -18.65 12.05 -1.57
CA VAL A 43 -17.86 12.97 -0.73
C VAL A 43 -17.21 14.03 -1.62
N LYS A 44 -17.20 15.30 -1.21
CA LYS A 44 -16.54 16.34 -2.00
C LYS A 44 -15.04 16.10 -1.97
N GLN A 45 -14.35 16.36 -3.09
CA GLN A 45 -12.90 16.07 -3.20
C GLN A 45 -12.06 16.67 -2.06
N ALA A 46 -12.40 17.90 -1.65
CA ALA A 46 -11.72 18.61 -0.57
C ALA A 46 -11.97 17.99 0.82
N GLU A 47 -13.03 17.20 0.99
CA GLU A 47 -13.46 16.61 2.26
C GLU A 47 -13.01 15.14 2.41
N VAL A 48 -12.47 14.52 1.35
CA VAL A 48 -12.12 13.09 1.32
C VAL A 48 -11.14 12.71 2.41
N SER A 49 -10.04 13.46 2.54
CA SER A 49 -9.02 13.17 3.54
C SER A 49 -9.60 13.17 4.95
N GLN A 50 -10.39 14.20 5.28
CA GLN A 50 -11.01 14.30 6.60
C GLN A 50 -12.02 13.17 6.82
N THR A 51 -12.87 12.90 5.83
CA THR A 51 -13.90 11.85 5.91
C THR A 51 -13.31 10.46 6.16
N ILE A 52 -12.19 10.14 5.50
CA ILE A 52 -11.52 8.85 5.68
C ILE A 52 -10.84 8.78 7.06
N LEU A 53 -10.21 9.86 7.51
CA LEU A 53 -9.54 9.89 8.82
C LEU A 53 -10.54 9.83 9.98
N ASP A 54 -11.71 10.47 9.84
CA ASP A 54 -12.79 10.45 10.84
C ASP A 54 -13.45 9.07 10.99
N SER A 55 -13.25 8.17 10.03
CA SER A 55 -13.71 6.78 10.10
C SER A 55 -12.81 5.85 10.93
N ASP A 56 -11.74 6.38 11.53
CA ASP A 56 -10.75 5.65 12.34
C ASP A 56 -10.21 4.39 11.63
N PRO A 57 -9.49 4.56 10.51
CA PRO A 57 -9.10 3.44 9.68
C PRO A 57 -8.05 2.55 10.35
N SER A 58 -8.16 1.23 10.16
CA SER A 58 -7.31 0.24 10.83
C SER A 58 -5.84 0.19 10.36
N TRP A 59 -5.46 0.95 9.33
CA TRP A 59 -4.10 0.95 8.80
C TRP A 59 -3.21 1.99 9.54
N PRO A 60 -1.89 1.81 9.59
CA PRO A 60 -0.99 2.78 10.22
C PRO A 60 -1.01 4.16 9.53
N ASP A 61 -0.92 5.25 10.30
CA ASP A 61 -0.99 6.65 9.84
C ASP A 61 -0.11 7.01 8.65
N GLN A 62 1.05 6.36 8.52
CA GLN A 62 1.96 6.60 7.40
C GLN A 62 1.32 6.35 6.03
N TYR A 63 0.34 5.43 5.94
CA TYR A 63 -0.36 5.13 4.69
C TYR A 63 -1.40 6.20 4.33
N SER A 64 -1.96 6.89 5.34
CA SER A 64 -2.91 7.99 5.13
C SER A 64 -2.28 9.17 4.38
N LYS A 65 -0.95 9.30 4.39
CA LYS A 65 -0.23 10.32 3.60
C LYS A 65 -0.44 10.20 2.09
N ALA A 66 -0.83 9.03 1.60
CA ALA A 66 -1.12 8.82 0.18
C ALA A 66 -2.52 9.34 -0.23
N ILE A 67 -3.44 9.55 0.72
CA ILE A 67 -4.84 9.90 0.45
C ILE A 67 -4.98 11.11 -0.49
N PRO A 68 -4.26 12.24 -0.31
CA PRO A 68 -4.44 13.39 -1.20
C PRO A 68 -4.10 13.08 -2.66
N GLN A 69 -2.99 12.38 -2.90
CA GLN A 69 -2.54 12.00 -4.25
C GLN A 69 -3.51 11.00 -4.89
N LEU A 70 -3.93 9.99 -4.13
CA LEU A 70 -4.91 9.00 -4.61
C LEU A 70 -6.26 9.64 -4.89
N THR A 71 -6.68 10.60 -4.05
CA THR A 71 -7.92 11.36 -4.25
C THR A 71 -7.89 12.12 -5.57
N ALA A 72 -6.80 12.83 -5.87
CA ALA A 72 -6.65 13.53 -7.15
C ALA A 72 -6.78 12.58 -8.34
N HIS A 73 -6.15 11.40 -8.27
CA HIS A 73 -6.26 10.38 -9.31
C HIS A 73 -7.69 9.82 -9.44
N VAL A 74 -8.27 9.31 -8.36
CA VAL A 74 -9.60 8.67 -8.37
C VAL A 74 -10.70 9.65 -8.80
N TYR A 75 -10.61 10.93 -8.42
CA TYR A 75 -11.60 11.93 -8.81
C TYR A 75 -11.52 12.33 -10.28
N SER A 76 -10.37 12.10 -10.93
CA SER A 76 -10.22 12.26 -12.39
C SER A 76 -10.89 11.13 -13.19
N LEU A 77 -11.14 9.98 -12.56
CA LEU A 77 -11.75 8.81 -13.21
C LEU A 77 -13.28 8.95 -13.32
N ARG A 78 -13.86 8.29 -14.33
CA ARG A 78 -15.32 8.23 -14.49
C ARG A 78 -15.91 7.33 -13.41
N LYS A 79 -16.96 7.81 -12.73
CA LYS A 79 -17.64 7.03 -11.67
C LYS A 79 -18.16 5.66 -12.14
N ARG A 80 -18.53 5.52 -13.41
CA ARG A 80 -18.96 4.23 -13.97
C ARG A 80 -17.81 3.19 -13.91
N ASP A 81 -16.58 3.62 -14.20
CA ASP A 81 -15.42 2.73 -14.24
C ASP A 81 -15.05 2.33 -12.80
N LEU A 82 -15.16 3.27 -11.86
CA LEU A 82 -15.01 3.00 -10.42
C LEU A 82 -16.03 2.01 -9.84
N ARG A 83 -17.18 1.79 -10.47
CA ARG A 83 -18.16 0.78 -10.01
C ARG A 83 -17.83 -0.63 -10.50
N ASN A 84 -17.07 -0.72 -11.58
CA ASN A 84 -16.81 -1.96 -12.29
C ASN A 84 -15.39 -2.49 -12.05
N THR A 85 -14.56 -1.74 -11.32
CA THR A 85 -13.16 -2.08 -11.04
C THR A 85 -12.91 -1.94 -9.56
N ASP A 86 -12.32 -2.96 -8.93
CA ASP A 86 -11.82 -2.86 -7.55
C ASP A 86 -10.39 -2.30 -7.56
N LEU A 87 -10.25 -0.99 -7.32
CA LEU A 87 -8.93 -0.34 -7.31
C LEU A 87 -8.12 -0.73 -6.08
N GLY A 88 -8.78 -1.08 -4.97
CA GLY A 88 -8.11 -1.54 -3.76
C GLY A 88 -7.41 -2.86 -3.99
N ALA A 89 -8.14 -3.85 -4.50
CA ALA A 89 -7.58 -5.15 -4.86
C ALA A 89 -6.49 -5.03 -5.94
N LEU A 90 -6.71 -4.20 -6.96
CA LEU A 90 -5.72 -3.98 -8.02
C LEU A 90 -4.43 -3.37 -7.47
N MET A 91 -4.53 -2.36 -6.60
CA MET A 91 -3.36 -1.74 -5.97
C MET A 91 -2.60 -2.73 -5.08
N GLU A 92 -3.31 -3.54 -4.30
CA GLU A 92 -2.71 -4.58 -3.48
C GLU A 92 -1.95 -5.59 -4.35
N GLN A 93 -2.58 -6.11 -5.41
CA GLN A 93 -1.96 -7.05 -6.34
C GLN A 93 -0.72 -6.46 -7.02
N GLN A 94 -0.83 -5.24 -7.54
CA GLN A 94 0.31 -4.55 -8.16
C GLN A 94 1.46 -4.33 -7.19
N CYS A 95 1.17 -4.00 -5.93
CA CYS A 95 2.18 -3.90 -4.88
C CYS A 95 2.87 -5.25 -4.62
N LEU A 96 2.10 -6.34 -4.57
CA LEU A 96 2.64 -7.69 -4.35
C LEU A 96 3.53 -8.14 -5.50
N GLU A 97 3.11 -7.91 -6.74
CA GLU A 97 3.85 -8.27 -7.96
C GLU A 97 5.13 -7.46 -8.10
N ASN A 98 5.09 -6.17 -7.78
CA ASN A 98 6.20 -5.23 -8.02
C ASN A 98 7.01 -4.89 -6.75
N TRP A 99 6.80 -5.62 -5.65
CA TRP A 99 7.36 -5.28 -4.33
C TRP A 99 8.87 -5.01 -4.37
N ASP A 100 9.66 -5.92 -4.94
CA ASP A 100 11.12 -5.81 -4.93
C ASP A 100 11.61 -4.61 -5.72
N GLN A 101 10.95 -4.31 -6.84
CA GLN A 101 11.22 -3.12 -7.64
C GLN A 101 10.90 -1.84 -6.86
N ILE A 102 9.76 -1.80 -6.16
CA ILE A 102 9.36 -0.67 -5.31
C ILE A 102 10.39 -0.44 -4.20
N GLN A 103 10.86 -1.51 -3.53
CA GLN A 103 11.87 -1.39 -2.49
C GLN A 103 13.22 -0.90 -3.04
N LYS A 104 13.63 -1.38 -4.23
CA LYS A 104 14.85 -0.91 -4.88
C LYS A 104 14.78 0.59 -5.21
N MET A 105 13.67 1.04 -5.79
CA MET A 105 13.45 2.44 -6.11
C MET A 105 13.44 3.32 -4.86
N LYS A 106 12.77 2.87 -3.78
CA LYS A 106 12.78 3.59 -2.50
C LYS A 106 14.20 3.76 -1.95
N LYS A 107 15.02 2.72 -2.00
CA LYS A 107 16.43 2.80 -1.56
C LYS A 107 17.24 3.80 -2.40
N GLN A 108 17.04 3.81 -3.72
CA GLN A 108 17.71 4.75 -4.62
C GLN A 108 17.34 6.22 -4.34
N LEU A 109 16.07 6.49 -4.03
CA LEU A 109 15.60 7.83 -3.67
C LEU A 109 16.13 8.30 -2.31
N GLN A 110 16.50 7.39 -1.41
CA GLN A 110 17.06 7.71 -0.10
C GLN A 110 18.59 7.88 -0.11
N SER A 111 19.25 7.41 -1.17
CA SER A 111 20.70 7.53 -1.34
C SER A 111 21.14 8.76 -2.14
N ASN A 112 20.19 9.51 -2.68
CA ASN A 112 20.40 10.77 -3.40
C ASN A 112 19.97 11.94 -2.51
#